data_AF-A0AAI9GC72-F1
#
_entry.id   AF-A0AAI9GC72-F1
#
_cell.length_a   1.000
_cell.length_b   1.000
_cell.length_c   1.000
_cell.angle_alpha   90.00
_cell.angle_beta   90.00
_cell.angle_gamma   90.00
#
_symmetry.space_group_name_H-M   'P 1'
#
loop_
_entity.id
_entity.type
_entity.pdbx_description
1 polymer ?
#
loop_
_entity_poly.entity_id
_entity_poly.type
_entity_poly.pdbx_seq_one_letter_code
_entity_poly.pdbx_strand_id
1 'polypeptide(L)' 'MKNGYAPIGTDGKQVNLHHVLGQEPGPMVEILSSTHKLYHKQLHGLIENGGSFRNTPELDRQYNRFRSAYWKLRALDF' A
#
# COMPACT_ATOMS: atom_id res chain seq x y z
N MET A 1 -1.45 -14.25 1.60
CA MET A 1 -2.29 -13.78 0.45
C MET A 1 -3.74 -14.28 0.53
N LYS A 2 -4.05 -15.59 0.58
CA LYS A 2 -5.44 -16.12 0.64
C LYS A 2 -6.36 -15.49 1.71
N ASN A 3 -5.81 -15.07 2.84
CA ASN A 3 -6.56 -14.40 3.92
C ASN A 3 -6.55 -12.85 3.80
N GLY A 4 -6.06 -12.29 2.70
CA GLY A 4 -5.93 -10.84 2.48
C GLY A 4 -4.67 -10.21 3.07
N TYR A 5 -3.72 -11.02 3.52
CA TYR A 5 -2.41 -10.55 3.99
C TYR A 5 -1.38 -10.52 2.87
N ALA A 6 -0.55 -9.48 2.89
CA ALA A 6 0.61 -9.35 2.02
C ALA A 6 1.55 -10.57 2.16
N PRO A 7 2.23 -10.98 1.08
CA PRO A 7 3.31 -11.96 1.15
C PRO A 7 4.53 -11.36 1.87
N ILE A 8 5.46 -12.24 2.24
CA ILE A 8 6.79 -11.83 2.72
C ILE A 8 7.69 -11.63 1.50
N GLY A 9 8.28 -10.44 1.38
CA GLY A 9 9.22 -10.08 0.35
C GLY A 9 10.62 -10.65 0.62
N THR A 10 11.52 -10.47 -0.35
CA THR A 10 12.92 -10.91 -0.28
C THR A 10 13.72 -10.20 0.82
N ASP A 11 13.20 -9.09 1.35
CA ASP A 11 13.76 -8.38 2.51
C ASP A 11 13.27 -8.93 3.87
N GLY A 12 12.56 -10.07 3.86
CA GLY A 12 12.06 -10.74 5.06
C GLY A 12 10.88 -10.04 5.73
N LYS A 13 10.26 -9.05 5.08
CA LYS A 13 9.14 -8.26 5.60
C LYS A 13 7.92 -8.35 4.71
N GLN A 14 6.77 -7.91 5.20
CA GLN A 14 5.58 -7.81 4.35
C GLN A 14 5.82 -6.84 3.19
N VAL A 15 5.43 -7.25 1.98
CA VAL A 15 5.38 -6.36 0.83
C VAL A 15 4.35 -5.26 1.08
N ASN A 16 4.71 -4.02 0.80
CA ASN A 16 3.83 -2.87 0.93
C ASN A 16 3.11 -2.60 -0.38
N LEU A 17 1.87 -2.12 -0.29
CA LEU A 17 1.21 -1.42 -1.39
C LEU A 17 1.41 0.08 -1.21
N HIS A 18 1.88 0.74 -2.26
CA HIS A 18 2.14 2.17 -2.25
C HIS A 18 1.31 2.88 -3.34
N HIS A 19 0.65 3.98 -2.97
CA HIS A 19 0.00 4.89 -3.92
C HIS A 19 1.04 5.68 -4.69
N VAL A 20 1.12 5.47 -6.00
CA VAL A 20 2.08 6.20 -6.86
C VAL A 20 1.90 7.71 -6.77
N LEU A 21 0.66 8.18 -6.59
CA LEU A 21 0.31 9.61 -6.50
C LEU A 21 -0.13 10.05 -5.09
N GLY A 22 -0.07 9.17 -4.08
CA GLY A 22 -0.51 9.49 -2.71
C GLY A 22 -2.02 9.72 -2.53
N GLN A 23 -2.86 9.44 -3.54
CA GLN A 23 -4.31 9.69 -3.55
C GLN A 23 -5.11 8.38 -3.53
N GLU A 24 -6.18 8.32 -2.74
CA GLU A 24 -7.15 7.21 -2.74
C GLU A 24 -8.50 7.70 -3.29
N PRO A 25 -9.09 7.03 -4.30
CA PRO A 25 -8.53 5.89 -5.04
C PRO A 25 -7.39 6.31 -5.99
N GLY A 26 -6.44 5.41 -6.25
CA GLY A 26 -5.33 5.71 -7.15
C GLY A 26 -4.45 4.50 -7.52
N PRO A 27 -3.55 4.68 -8.49
CA PRO A 27 -2.65 3.61 -8.94
C PRO A 27 -1.73 3.12 -7.81
N MET A 28 -1.54 1.80 -7.79
CA MET A 28 -0.79 1.06 -6.77
C MET A 28 0.47 0.44 -7.34
N VAL A 29 1.50 0.34 -6.50
CA VAL A 29 2.67 -0.49 -6.76
C VAL A 29 3.01 -1.36 -5.55
N GLU A 30 3.35 -2.62 -5.79
CA GLU A 30 3.99 -3.48 -4.79
C GLU A 30 5.45 -3.04 -4.61
N ILE A 31 5.87 -2.79 -3.36
CA ILE A 31 7.23 -2.36 -3.04
C ILE A 31 7.72 -3.06 -1.77
N LEU A 32 9.01 -3.42 -1.74
CA LEU A 32 9.63 -3.98 -0.54
C LEU A 32 9.56 -2.99 0.62
N SER A 33 9.36 -3.50 1.84
CA SER A 33 9.23 -2.68 3.04
C SER A 33 10.49 -1.84 3.30
N SER A 34 11.65 -2.45 3.09
CA SER A 34 12.97 -1.81 3.15
C SER A 34 13.12 -0.67 2.14
N THR A 35 12.74 -0.88 0.88
CA THR A 35 12.74 0.16 -0.16
C THR A 35 11.79 1.29 0.19
N HIS A 36 10.56 0.98 0.62
CA HIS A 36 9.58 1.99 1.05
C HIS A 36 10.08 2.84 2.22
N LYS A 37 10.79 2.22 3.17
CA LYS A 37 11.42 2.93 4.30
C LYS A 37 12.58 3.81 3.84
N LEU A 38 13.46 3.30 2.99
CA LEU A 38 14.64 4.02 2.51
C LEU A 38 14.24 5.28 1.72
N TYR A 39 13.23 5.17 0.87
CA TYR A 39 12.77 6.26 -0.01
C TYR A 39 11.50 6.96 0.49
N HIS A 40 11.20 6.87 1.79
CA HIS A 40 9.97 7.41 2.37
C HIS A 40 9.73 8.89 1.98
N LYS A 41 10.77 9.72 2.01
CA LYS A 41 10.65 11.15 1.66
C LYS A 41 10.30 11.36 0.19
N GLN A 42 10.88 10.59 -0.72
CA GLN A 42 10.62 10.70 -2.16
C GLN A 42 9.23 10.17 -2.50
N LEU A 43 8.81 9.10 -1.84
CA LEU A 43 7.52 8.45 -2.05
C LEU A 43 6.35 9.25 -1.48
N HIS A 44 6.55 10.01 -0.39
CA HIS A 44 5.48 10.77 0.28
C HIS A 44 5.66 12.29 0.23
N GLY A 45 6.73 12.79 -0.39
CA GLY A 45 7.14 14.19 -0.32
C GLY A 45 6.21 15.19 -1.01
N LEU A 46 5.28 14.71 -1.85
CA LEU A 46 4.25 15.52 -2.50
C LEU A 46 2.95 15.60 -1.70
N ILE A 47 2.82 14.79 -0.64
CA ILE A 47 1.65 14.81 0.24
C ILE A 47 1.86 15.93 1.25
N GLU A 48 1.04 16.97 1.16
CA GLU A 48 1.07 18.08 2.12
C GLU A 48 0.75 17.59 3.55
N ASN A 49 1.20 18.35 4.56
CA ASN A 49 0.92 18.02 5.96
C ASN A 49 -0.60 17.94 6.19
N GLY A 50 -1.06 16.79 6.67
CA GLY A 50 -2.50 16.53 6.86
C GLY A 50 -3.23 16.08 5.59
N GLY A 51 -2.61 16.15 4.40
CA GLY A 51 -3.17 15.76 3.11
C GLY A 51 -3.21 14.26 2.85
N SER A 52 -2.85 13.41 3.82
CA SER A 52 -2.95 11.97 3.66
C SER A 52 -4.42 11.54 3.60
N PHE A 53 -4.78 10.72 2.61
CA PHE A 53 -6.12 10.11 2.53
C PHE A 53 -6.49 9.33 3.82
N ARG A 54 -5.49 8.88 4.59
CA ARG A 54 -5.71 8.19 5.88
C ARG A 54 -6.38 9.06 6.94
N ASN A 55 -6.33 10.38 6.78
CA ASN A 55 -7.03 11.31 7.67
C ASN A 55 -8.53 11.40 7.35
N THR A 56 -8.98 10.81 6.24
CA THR A 56 -10.40 10.72 5.87
C THR A 56 -10.90 9.30 6.16
N PRO A 57 -11.76 9.08 7.17
CA PRO A 57 -12.19 7.74 7.59
C PRO A 57 -12.78 6.90 6.45
N GLU A 58 -13.48 7.53 5.51
CA GLU A 58 -14.08 6.89 4.35
C GLU A 58 -13.01 6.33 3.41
N LEU A 59 -11.97 7.12 3.12
CA LEU A 59 -10.87 6.73 2.24
C LEU A 59 -9.96 5.70 2.90
N ASP A 60 -9.70 5.81 4.21
CA ASP A 60 -8.93 4.79 4.92
C ASP A 60 -9.67 3.42 4.92
N ARG A 61 -10.98 3.41 5.15
CA ARG A 61 -11.79 2.19 5.04
C ARG A 61 -11.80 1.64 3.62
N GLN A 62 -11.88 2.50 2.61
CA GLN A 62 -11.82 2.10 1.20
C GLN A 62 -10.49 1.40 0.89
N TYR A 63 -9.38 2.03 1.24
CA TYR A 63 -8.04 1.47 1.02
C TYR A 63 -7.84 0.14 1.75
N ASN A 64 -8.28 0.02 3.01
CA ASN A 64 -8.13 -1.21 3.77
C ASN A 64 -8.94 -2.38 3.17
N ARG A 65 -10.14 -2.11 2.63
CA ARG A 65 -10.93 -3.11 1.90
C ARG A 65 -10.24 -3.52 0.59
N PHE A 66 -9.79 -2.53 -0.19
CA PHE A 66 -9.04 -2.77 -1.41
C PHE A 66 -7.80 -3.63 -1.15
N ARG A 67 -6.96 -3.25 -0.17
CA ARG A 67 -5.72 -3.97 0.17
C ARG A 67 -5.98 -5.43 0.52
N SER A 68 -7.01 -5.71 1.31
CA SER A 68 -7.38 -7.09 1.66
C SER A 68 -7.84 -7.88 0.42
N ALA A 69 -8.71 -7.29 -0.41
CA ALA A 69 -9.20 -7.93 -1.63
C ALA A 69 -8.08 -8.17 -2.65
N TYR A 70 -7.20 -7.18 -2.84
CA TYR A 70 -6.03 -7.25 -3.71
C TYR A 70 -5.17 -8.48 -3.38
N TRP A 71 -4.79 -8.65 -2.11
CA TRP A 71 -3.95 -9.79 -1.74
C TRP A 71 -4.66 -11.14 -1.85
N LYS A 72 -5.99 -11.18 -1.71
CA LYS A 72 -6.76 -12.41 -1.98
C LYS A 72 -6.73 -12.76 -3.46
N LEU A 73 -6.93 -11.77 -4.33
CA LEU A 73 -6.89 -11.94 -5.79
C LEU A 73 -5.49 -12.35 -6.25
N ARG A 74 -4.44 -11.66 -5.77
CA ARG A 74 -3.04 -11.97 -6.07
C ARG A 74 -2.65 -13.40 -5.68
N ALA A 75 -3.34 -13.99 -4.71
CA ALA A 75 -3.14 -15.38 -4.29
C ALA A 75 -3.63 -16.42 -5.32
N LEU A 76 -4.33 -15.99 -6.38
CA LEU A 76 -4.86 -16.85 -7.44
C LEU A 76 -3.97 -16.85 -8.69
N ASP A 77 -3.03 -15.91 -8.80
CA ASP A 77 -2.15 -15.77 -9.96
C ASP A 77 -1.00 -16.81 -9.98
N PHE A 78 -0.81 -17.56 -8.89
CA PHE A 78 0.25 -18.56 -8.68
C PHE A 78 -0.23 -19.69 -7.76
#